data_AF-A0A1X1L0H0-F1
#
_entry.id   AF-A0A1X1L0H0-F1
#
_cell.length_a   1.000
_cell.length_b   1.000
_cell.length_c   1.000
_cell.angle_alpha   90.00
_cell.angle_beta   90.00
_cell.angle_gamma   90.00
#
_symmetry.space_group_name_H-M   'P 1'
#
loop_
_entity.id
_entity.type
_entity.pdbx_description
1 polymer ?
#
loop_
_entity_poly.entity_id
_entity_poly.type
_entity_poly.pdbx_seq_one_letter_code
_entity_poly.pdbx_strand_id
1 'polypeptide(L)'
;MKEIEANNNLTDEEKAAAKQEAQDKATAAKQAIDNATTNDAVEQAKNGGATSISSVTPTPTAKPAAKQAIDDALKVKNDAIDANNDLT
;
A
#
# COMPACT_ATOMS: atom_id res chain seq x y z
N MET A 1 9.32 -6.23 0.70
CA MET A 1 8.36 -7.32 0.92
C MET A 1 8.04 -7.55 2.40
N LYS A 2 9.02 -7.77 3.30
CA LYS A 2 8.74 -7.91 4.75
C LYS A 2 7.93 -6.75 5.34
N GLU A 3 8.17 -5.53 4.87
CA GLU A 3 7.42 -4.33 5.29
C GLU A 3 5.94 -4.36 4.88
N ILE A 4 5.62 -4.93 3.70
CA ILE A 4 4.23 -5.11 3.24
C ILE A 4 3.50 -6.10 4.16
N GLU A 5 4.17 -7.19 4.52
CA GLU A 5 3.58 -8.21 5.40
C GLU A 5 3.33 -7.71 6.81
N ALA A 6 4.27 -6.93 7.35
CA ALA A 6 4.21 -6.40 8.70
C ALA A 6 3.20 -5.25 8.86
N ASN A 7 2.74 -4.64 7.76
CA ASN A 7 1.80 -3.54 7.84
C ASN A 7 0.38 -4.05 8.15
N ASN A 8 -0.01 -3.93 9.42
CA ASN A 8 -1.31 -4.36 9.93
C ASN A 8 -2.47 -3.44 9.51
N ASN A 9 -2.18 -2.25 8.96
CA ASN A 9 -3.19 -1.36 8.43
C ASN A 9 -3.64 -1.75 7.02
N LEU A 10 -2.87 -2.60 6.32
CA LEU A 10 -3.28 -3.15 5.04
C LEU A 10 -4.23 -4.34 5.23
N THR A 11 -5.16 -4.50 4.28
CA THR A 11 -5.86 -5.77 4.08
C THR A 11 -5.00 -6.76 3.32
N ASP A 12 -5.45 -8.01 3.25
CA ASP A 12 -4.74 -9.04 2.51
C ASP A 12 -4.78 -8.77 1.00
N GLU A 13 -5.86 -8.18 0.49
CA GLU A 13 -5.99 -7.73 -0.90
C GLU A 13 -4.99 -6.61 -1.23
N GLU A 14 -4.87 -5.60 -0.37
CA GLU A 14 -3.91 -4.50 -0.56
C GLU A 14 -2.47 -5.02 -0.52
N LYS A 15 -2.17 -5.98 0.37
CA LYS A 15 -0.86 -6.67 0.40
C LYS A 15 -0.61 -7.48 -0.87
N ALA A 16 -1.61 -8.24 -1.32
CA ALA A 16 -1.51 -9.05 -2.52
C ALA A 16 -1.26 -8.21 -3.77
N ALA A 17 -1.98 -7.09 -3.92
CA ALA A 17 -1.80 -6.15 -5.02
C ALA A 17 -0.36 -5.60 -5.05
N ALA A 18 0.18 -5.15 -3.92
CA ALA A 18 1.54 -4.63 -3.87
C ALA A 18 2.61 -5.71 -4.07
N LYS A 19 2.37 -6.95 -3.63
CA LYS A 19 3.25 -8.08 -3.99
C LYS A 19 3.25 -8.35 -5.48
N GLN A 20 2.08 -8.33 -6.12
CA GLN A 20 1.95 -8.54 -7.55
C GLN A 20 2.69 -7.44 -8.32
N GLU A 21 2.50 -6.18 -7.94
CA GLU A 21 3.22 -5.05 -8.55
C GLU A 21 4.75 -5.20 -8.47
N ALA A 22 5.26 -5.65 -7.32
CA ALA A 22 6.69 -5.91 -7.17
C ALA A 22 7.19 -7.09 -8.03
N GLN A 23 6.38 -8.13 -8.19
CA GLN A 23 6.69 -9.26 -9.07
C GLN A 23 6.69 -8.86 -10.54
N ASP A 24 5.73 -8.03 -10.95
CA ASP A 24 5.63 -7.51 -12.32
C ASP A 24 6.85 -6.65 -12.65
N LYS A 25 7.25 -5.75 -11.74
CA LYS A 25 8.47 -4.94 -11.89
C LYS A 25 9.73 -5.78 -11.93
N ALA A 26 9.82 -6.83 -11.12
CA ALA A 26 10.93 -7.78 -11.17
C ALA A 26 10.98 -8.53 -12.50
N THR A 27 9.81 -8.89 -13.06
CA THR A 27 9.70 -9.55 -14.36
C THR A 27 10.14 -8.62 -15.49
N ALA A 28 9.66 -7.38 -15.49
CA ALA A 28 10.06 -6.36 -16.47
C ALA A 28 11.57 -6.06 -16.41
N ALA A 29 12.15 -5.98 -15.21
CA ALA A 29 13.58 -5.79 -15.04
C ALA A 29 14.41 -6.95 -15.62
N LYS A 30 13.97 -8.20 -15.40
CA LYS A 30 14.63 -9.38 -15.98
C LYS A 30 14.55 -9.37 -17.51
N GLN A 31 13.40 -9.05 -18.07
CA GLN A 31 13.24 -8.90 -19.53
C GLN A 31 14.15 -7.80 -20.10
N ALA A 32 14.31 -6.68 -19.39
CA ALA A 32 15.23 -5.62 -19.81
C ALA A 32 16.69 -6.09 -19.78
N ILE A 33 17.08 -6.90 -18.79
CA ILE A 33 18.41 -7.52 -18.71
C ILE A 33 18.62 -8.52 -19.85
N ASP A 34 17.63 -9.37 -20.14
CA ASP A 34 17.72 -10.38 -21.20
C ASP A 34 17.89 -9.73 -22.59
N ASN A 35 17.31 -8.54 -22.79
CA ASN A 35 17.41 -7.78 -24.02
C ASN A 35 18.67 -6.89 -24.11
N ALA A 36 19.43 -6.73 -23.03
CA ALA A 36 20.60 -5.87 -23.00
C ALA A 36 21.78 -6.51 -23.77
N THR A 37 22.39 -5.75 -24.67
CA THR A 37 23.50 -6.21 -25.54
C THR A 37 24.88 -5.74 -25.07
N THR A 38 24.93 -4.92 -24.02
CA THR A 38 26.16 -4.37 -23.45
C THR A 38 26.14 -4.49 -21.93
N ASN A 39 27.34 -4.54 -21.33
CA ASN A 39 27.48 -4.58 -19.87
C ASN A 39 26.83 -3.36 -19.20
N ASP A 40 27.00 -2.18 -19.78
CA ASP A 40 26.39 -0.94 -19.27
C ASP A 40 24.86 -1.03 -19.27
N ALA A 41 24.26 -1.57 -20.33
CA ALA A 41 22.81 -1.74 -20.40
C ALA A 41 22.29 -2.76 -19.37
N VAL A 42 23.05 -3.84 -19.13
CA VAL A 42 22.74 -4.80 -18.05
C VAL A 42 22.77 -4.11 -16.69
N GLU A 43 23.79 -3.29 -16.42
CA GLU A 43 23.91 -2.58 -15.14
C GLU A 43 22.79 -1.56 -14.93
N GLN A 44 22.43 -0.81 -15.97
CA GLN A 44 21.31 0.12 -15.92
C GLN A 44 19.97 -0.60 -15.70
N ALA A 45 19.71 -1.71 -16.40
CA ALA A 45 18.48 -2.49 -16.22
C ALA A 45 18.40 -3.10 -14.80
N LYS A 46 19.52 -3.60 -14.27
CA LYS A 46 19.61 -4.07 -12.88
C LYS A 46 19.28 -2.96 -11.88
N ASN A 47 19.91 -1.79 -12.02
CA ASN A 47 19.73 -0.68 -11.07
C ASN A 47 18.32 -0.08 -11.17
N GLY A 48 17.79 0.08 -12.38
CA GLY A 48 16.42 0.52 -12.63
C GLY A 48 15.39 -0.47 -12.09
N GLY A 49 15.62 -1.76 -12.27
CA GLY A 49 14.80 -2.83 -11.71
C GLY A 49 14.78 -2.84 -10.18
N ALA A 50 15.95 -2.77 -9.55
CA ALA A 50 16.07 -2.71 -8.10
C ALA A 50 15.34 -1.48 -7.52
N THR A 51 15.54 -0.31 -8.14
CA THR A 51 14.85 0.93 -7.75
C THR A 51 13.33 0.80 -7.88
N SER A 52 12.85 0.28 -9.02
CA SER A 52 11.42 0.11 -9.27
C SER A 52 10.76 -0.84 -8.25
N ILE A 53 11.42 -1.95 -7.93
CA ILE A 53 10.92 -2.89 -6.89
C ILE A 53 10.89 -2.20 -5.52
N SER A 54 11.94 -1.44 -5.18
CA SER A 54 12.01 -0.74 -3.89
C SER A 54 10.97 0.38 -3.75
N SER A 55 10.49 0.93 -4.85
CA SER A 55 9.48 2.00 -4.86
C SER A 55 8.04 1.48 -4.69
N VAL A 56 7.84 0.16 -4.54
CA VAL A 56 6.52 -0.41 -4.29
C VAL A 56 6.13 -0.15 -2.84
N THR A 57 5.24 0.82 -2.64
CA THR A 57 4.75 1.22 -1.33
C THR A 57 3.22 1.14 -1.29
N PRO A 58 2.63 0.11 -0.65
CA PRO A 58 1.18 0.02 -0.51
C PRO A 58 0.64 1.11 0.42
N THR A 59 -0.52 1.66 0.06
CA THR A 59 -1.26 2.62 0.90
C THR A 59 -2.47 1.93 1.51
N PRO A 60 -2.62 1.91 2.86
CA PRO A 60 -3.80 1.35 3.50
C PRO A 60 -4.99 2.26 3.32
N THR A 61 -6.10 1.73 2.81
CA THR A 61 -7.32 2.48 2.54
C THR A 61 -8.51 1.90 3.27
N ALA A 62 -8.71 0.58 3.22
CA ALA A 62 -9.93 -0.04 3.73
C ALA A 62 -10.05 0.00 5.26
N LYS A 63 -9.01 -0.42 6.00
CA LYS A 63 -9.04 -0.39 7.48
C LYS A 63 -9.08 1.04 8.05
N PRO A 64 -8.29 2.01 7.56
CA PRO A 64 -8.40 3.40 8.02
C PRO A 64 -9.79 3.99 7.75
N ALA A 65 -10.36 3.79 6.57
CA ALA A 65 -11.69 4.29 6.24
C ALA A 65 -12.79 3.68 7.15
N ALA A 66 -12.71 2.37 7.42
CA ALA A 66 -13.65 1.71 8.33
C ALA A 66 -13.57 2.26 9.77
N LYS A 67 -12.36 2.54 10.27
CA LYS A 67 -12.17 3.16 11.59
C LYS A 67 -12.74 4.57 11.64
N GLN A 68 -12.45 5.38 10.61
CA GLN A 68 -12.98 6.73 10.50
C GLN A 68 -14.52 6.75 10.54
N ALA A 69 -15.17 5.84 9.80
CA ALA A 69 -16.63 5.76 9.79
C ALA A 69 -17.23 5.43 11.18
N ILE A 70 -16.53 4.62 11.99
CA ILE A 70 -16.95 4.32 13.38
C ILE A 70 -16.77 5.56 14.26
N ASP A 71 -15.64 6.26 14.14
CA ASP A 71 -15.35 7.47 14.92
C ASP A 71 -16.37 8.58 14.60
N ASP A 72 -16.74 8.73 13.32
CA ASP A 72 -17.76 9.68 12.89
C ASP A 72 -19.14 9.32 13.45
N ALA A 73 -19.52 8.05 13.42
CA ALA A 73 -20.79 7.59 14.00
C ALA A 73 -20.85 7.78 15.52
N LEU A 74 -19.74 7.55 16.23
CA LEU A 74 -19.62 7.81 17.66
C LEU A 74 -19.77 9.31 17.96
N LYS A 75 -19.10 10.15 17.18
CA LYS A 75 -19.21 11.60 17.31
C LYS A 75 -20.65 12.09 17.14
N VAL A 76 -21.36 11.62 16.11
CA VAL A 76 -22.77 11.95 15.88
C VAL A 76 -23.64 11.55 17.09
N LYS A 77 -23.38 10.38 17.68
CA LYS A 77 -24.16 9.93 18.85
C LYS A 77 -23.88 10.78 20.08
N ASN A 78 -22.63 11.15 20.33
CA ASN A 78 -22.25 12.03 21.45
C ASN A 78 -22.86 13.43 21.28
N ASP A 79 -22.73 14.02 20.09
CA ASP A 79 -23.31 15.34 19.76
C ASP A 79 -24.83 15.34 20.00
N ALA A 80 -25.53 14.23 19.70
CA ALA A 80 -26.96 14.08 19.94
C ALA A 80 -27.33 13.91 21.43
N ILE A 81 -26.47 13.30 22.24
CA ILE A 81 -26.67 13.18 23.69
C ILE A 81 -26.44 14.54 24.35
N ASP A 82 -25.36 15.23 23.99
CA ASP A 82 -25.00 16.53 24.54
C ASP A 82 -26.03 17.62 24.20
N ALA A 83 -26.65 17.52 23.03
CA ALA A 83 -27.74 18.42 22.62
C ALA A 83 -29.09 18.11 23.32
N ASN A 84 -29.22 16.99 24.02
CA ASN A 84 -30.46 16.63 24.70
C ASN A 84 -30.55 17.33 26.07
N ASN A 85 -31.05 18.58 26.05
CA ASN A 85 -31.25 19.42 27.22
C ASN A 85 -32.34 18.92 28.20
N ASP A 86 -33.03 17.82 27.92
CA ASP A 86 -34.11 17.25 28.75
C ASP A 86 -33.62 16.17 29.76
N LEU A 87 -32.30 16.03 29.96
CA LEU A 87 -31.72 15.08 30.93
C LEU A 87 -31.65 15.59 32.39
N THR A 88 -32.35 16.69 32.72
CA THR A 88 -32.43 17.23 34.10
C THR A 88 -33.41 16.46 34.97
#